data_AF-A0A661BY11-F1
#
_entry.id   AF-A0A661BY11-F1
#
_cell.length_a   1.000
_cell.length_b   1.000
_cell.length_c   1.000
_cell.angle_alpha   90.00
_cell.angle_beta   90.00
_cell.angle_gamma   90.00
#
_symmetry.space_group_name_H-M   'P 1'
#
loop_
_entity.id
_entity.type
_entity.pdbx_description
1 polymer ?
#
loop_
_entity_poly.entity_id
_entity_poly.type
_entity_poly.pdbx_seq_one_letter_code
_entity_poly.pdbx_strand_id
1 'polypeptide(L)'
;VTRQDLALGYQAVQPSHALATFAIEHHQIFTNWQHNHKNLIILSVKDEKALHDLLLRAKIKDIKVSFFREPDIKDALTAIALEPCEDTYSLTGNLNLALKKAG
;
A
#
# COMPACT_ATOMS: atom_id res chain seq x y z
N VAL A 1 0.51 -1.25 -1.29
CA VAL A 1 0.69 -0.73 -2.67
C VAL A 1 1.91 0.17 -2.70
N THR A 2 2.81 0.00 -3.67
CA THR A 2 4.02 0.82 -3.88
C THR A 2 4.00 1.48 -5.26
N ARG A 3 5.04 2.23 -5.63
CA ARG A 3 5.18 2.85 -6.96
C ARG A 3 6.07 2.03 -7.89
N GLN A 4 5.64 1.89 -9.13
CA GLN A 4 6.33 1.12 -10.16
C GLN A 4 7.58 1.85 -10.70
N ASP A 5 7.61 3.18 -10.61
CA ASP A 5 8.75 4.01 -11.04
C ASP A 5 9.97 3.93 -10.10
N LEU A 6 9.81 3.34 -8.91
CA LEU A 6 10.92 3.11 -7.98
C LEU A 6 11.74 1.88 -8.38
N ALA A 7 13.01 1.87 -8.01
CA ALA A 7 13.86 0.68 -8.16
C ALA A 7 13.26 -0.53 -7.41
N LEU A 8 13.53 -1.74 -7.90
CA LEU A 8 12.91 -2.96 -7.37
C LEU A 8 13.18 -3.18 -5.86
N GLY A 9 14.36 -2.80 -5.38
CA GLY A 9 14.67 -2.85 -3.95
C GLY A 9 13.74 -1.97 -3.11
N TYR A 10 13.46 -0.75 -3.58
CA TYR A 10 12.47 0.14 -2.96
C TYR A 10 11.06 -0.45 -3.06
N GLN A 11 10.66 -0.99 -4.21
CA GLN A 11 9.35 -1.63 -4.35
C GLN A 11 9.14 -2.78 -3.35
N ALA A 12 10.19 -3.51 -2.98
CA ALA A 12 10.11 -4.60 -2.02
C ALA A 12 9.97 -4.11 -0.56
N VAL A 13 10.72 -3.08 -0.16
CA VAL A 13 10.84 -2.67 1.25
C VAL A 13 9.78 -1.64 1.65
N GLN A 14 9.43 -0.72 0.77
CA GLN A 14 8.51 0.39 1.10
C GLN A 14 7.11 -0.07 1.54
N PRO A 15 6.49 -1.10 0.92
CA PRO A 15 5.26 -1.71 1.45
C PRO A 15 5.38 -2.20 2.90
N SER A 16 6.53 -2.72 3.30
CA SER A 16 6.76 -3.21 4.66
C SER A 16 6.75 -2.08 5.67
N HIS A 17 7.32 -0.91 5.34
CA HIS A 17 7.20 0.27 6.19
C HIS A 17 5.75 0.72 6.34
N ALA A 18 4.99 0.80 5.24
CA ALA A 18 3.57 1.15 5.30
C ALA A 18 2.75 0.13 6.11
N LEU A 19 3.05 -1.17 5.99
CA LEU A 19 2.42 -2.23 6.79
C LEU A 19 2.77 -2.10 8.28
N ALA A 20 4.03 -1.78 8.62
CA ALA A 20 4.44 -1.57 10.00
C ALA A 20 3.70 -0.38 10.63
N THR A 21 3.57 0.72 9.90
CA THR A 21 2.75 1.87 10.31
C THR A 21 1.29 1.45 10.52
N PHE A 22 0.72 0.70 9.57
CA PHE A 22 -0.65 0.19 9.68
C PHE A 22 -0.85 -0.70 10.91
N ALA A 23 0.10 -1.57 11.21
CA ALA A 23 0.04 -2.46 12.37
C ALA A 23 -0.01 -1.69 13.70
N ILE A 24 0.60 -0.50 13.75
CA ILE A 24 0.61 0.38 14.93
C ILE A 24 -0.68 1.21 14.97
N GLU A 25 -1.01 1.92 13.88
CA GLU A 25 -2.16 2.83 13.81
C GLU A 25 -3.50 2.10 13.86
N HIS A 26 -3.55 0.87 13.35
CA HIS A 26 -4.76 0.07 13.18
C HIS A 26 -4.61 -1.33 13.81
N HIS A 27 -4.00 -1.38 15.00
CA HIS A 27 -3.63 -2.61 15.71
C HIS A 27 -4.72 -3.69 15.78
N GLN A 28 -5.97 -3.31 16.05
CA GLN A 28 -7.08 -4.26 16.15
C GLN A 28 -7.39 -4.93 14.81
N ILE A 29 -7.37 -4.15 13.72
CA ILE A 29 -7.61 -4.64 12.36
C ILE A 29 -6.45 -5.55 11.93
N PHE A 30 -5.22 -5.12 12.17
CA PHE A 30 -4.03 -5.90 11.87
C PHE A 30 -4.01 -7.24 12.62
N THR A 31 -4.33 -7.24 13.92
CA THR A 31 -4.38 -8.46 14.72
C THR A 31 -5.46 -9.42 14.21
N ASN A 32 -6.65 -8.91 13.88
CA ASN A 32 -7.72 -9.71 13.28
C ASN A 32 -7.30 -10.33 11.93
N TRP A 33 -6.68 -9.54 11.06
CA TRP A 33 -6.11 -10.00 9.78
C TRP A 33 -5.08 -11.11 9.99
N GLN A 34 -4.15 -10.94 10.93
CA GLN A 34 -3.10 -11.91 11.21
C GLN A 34 -3.63 -13.24 11.74
N HIS A 35 -4.75 -13.22 12.46
CA HIS A 35 -5.42 -14.44 12.94
C HIS A 35 -6.26 -15.13 11.86
N ASN A 36 -7.05 -14.36 11.09
CA ASN A 36 -8.14 -14.90 10.28
C ASN A 36 -7.88 -14.89 8.76
N HIS A 37 -7.10 -13.94 8.26
CA HIS A 37 -6.99 -13.65 6.83
C HIS A 37 -5.52 -13.35 6.48
N LYS A 38 -4.63 -14.33 6.50
CA LYS A 38 -3.16 -14.13 6.35
C LYS A 38 -2.68 -13.74 4.94
N ASN A 39 -3.54 -13.16 4.12
CA ASN A 39 -3.23 -12.79 2.75
C ASN A 39 -2.59 -11.40 2.72
N LEU A 40 -1.38 -11.31 2.19
CA LEU A 40 -0.69 -10.06 1.91
C LEU A 40 -0.39 -9.98 0.41
N ILE A 41 -0.80 -8.87 -0.22
CA ILE A 41 -0.61 -8.65 -1.65
C ILE A 41 0.15 -7.34 -1.84
N ILE A 42 1.25 -7.39 -2.60
CA ILE A 42 2.01 -6.20 -2.97
C ILE A 42 1.64 -5.82 -4.41
N LEU A 43 0.91 -4.72 -4.53
CA LEU A 43 0.50 -4.13 -5.81
C LEU A 43 1.33 -2.88 -6.09
N SER A 44 1.37 -2.46 -7.36
CA SER A 44 2.02 -1.23 -7.79
C SER A 44 1.10 -0.33 -8.58
N VAL A 45 1.23 0.98 -8.35
CA VAL A 45 0.71 2.05 -9.21
C VAL A 45 1.85 2.68 -10.00
N LYS A 46 1.53 3.47 -11.03
CA LYS A 46 2.53 4.03 -11.95
C LYS A 46 3.60 4.88 -11.25
N ASP A 47 3.19 5.82 -10.41
CA ASP A 47 4.03 6.87 -9.83
C ASP A 47 3.44 7.42 -8.51
N GLU A 48 4.11 8.43 -7.92
CA GLU A 48 3.68 9.07 -6.67
C GLU A 48 2.29 9.69 -6.75
N LYS A 49 1.99 10.35 -7.89
CA LYS A 49 0.69 10.99 -8.08
C LYS A 49 -0.41 9.95 -8.06
N ALA A 50 -0.24 8.85 -8.80
CA ALA A 50 -1.19 7.74 -8.81
C ALA A 50 -1.36 7.12 -7.41
N LEU A 51 -0.29 7.06 -6.60
CA LEU A 51 -0.35 6.57 -5.23
C LEU A 51 -1.14 7.51 -4.31
N HIS A 52 -0.94 8.82 -4.47
CA HIS A 52 -1.70 9.84 -3.76
C HIS A 52 -3.18 9.82 -4.14
N ASP A 53 -3.50 9.69 -5.43
CA ASP A 53 -4.88 9.57 -5.93
C ASP A 53 -5.56 8.31 -5.34
N LEU A 54 -4.84 7.18 -5.26
CA LEU A 54 -5.34 5.96 -4.62
C LEU A 54 -5.60 6.15 -3.11
N LEU A 55 -4.68 6.82 -2.40
CA LEU A 55 -4.83 7.15 -0.99
C LEU A 55 -6.09 8.00 -0.74
N LEU A 56 -6.32 9.03 -1.55
CA LEU A 56 -7.52 9.87 -1.44
C LEU A 56 -8.80 9.05 -1.69
N ARG A 57 -8.81 8.20 -2.72
CA ARG A 57 -9.95 7.32 -3.01
C ARG A 57 -10.23 6.34 -1.88
N ALA A 58 -9.20 5.81 -1.23
CA ALA A 58 -9.36 4.95 -0.06
C ALA A 58 -10.01 5.72 1.09
N LYS A 59 -9.51 6.92 1.40
CA LYS A 59 -10.09 7.79 2.44
C LYS A 59 -11.55 8.17 2.16
N ILE A 60 -11.89 8.48 0.91
CA ILE A 60 -13.28 8.80 0.50
C ILE A 60 -14.22 7.61 0.74
N LYS A 61 -13.71 6.39 0.60
CA LYS A 61 -14.44 5.14 0.86
C LYS A 61 -14.41 4.69 2.33
N ASP A 62 -13.84 5.51 3.23
CA ASP A 62 -13.57 5.18 4.64
C ASP A 62 -12.73 3.90 4.85
N ILE A 63 -11.96 3.48 3.84
CA ILE A 63 -11.00 2.38 3.96
C ILE A 63 -9.87 2.84 4.88
N LYS A 64 -9.60 2.08 5.95
CA LYS A 64 -8.46 2.36 6.83
C LYS A 64 -7.17 2.16 6.04
N VAL A 65 -6.30 3.17 6.13
CA VAL A 65 -5.11 3.28 5.29
C VAL A 65 -4.00 4.00 6.03
N SER A 66 -2.82 3.40 6.02
CA SER A 66 -1.58 4.02 6.49
C SER A 66 -0.63 4.19 5.31
N PHE A 67 0.31 5.11 5.44
CA PHE A 67 1.26 5.41 4.38
C PHE A 67 2.67 5.56 4.93
N PHE A 68 3.64 5.49 4.04
CA PHE A 68 5.03 5.74 4.34
C PHE A 68 5.62 6.73 3.35
N ARG A 69 6.36 7.69 3.89
CA ARG A 69 7.18 8.63 3.14
C ARG A 69 8.64 8.31 3.38
N GLU A 70 9.43 8.30 2.33
CA GLU A 70 10.85 7.95 2.39
C GLU A 70 11.70 9.22 2.51
N PRO A 71 12.34 9.49 3.67
CA PRO A 71 13.17 10.68 3.86
C PRO A 71 14.28 10.81 2.83
N ASP A 72 14.89 9.69 2.42
CA ASP A 72 16.01 9.67 1.48
C ASP A 72 15.58 10.01 0.03
N ILE A 73 14.26 9.98 -0.25
CA ILE A 73 13.67 10.38 -1.52
C ILE A 73 12.86 11.67 -1.32
N LYS A 74 13.46 12.69 -0.69
CA LYS A 74 12.84 14.00 -0.49
C LYS A 74 11.46 13.93 0.19
N ASP A 75 11.30 13.01 1.14
CA ASP A 75 10.03 12.74 1.83
C ASP A 75 8.86 12.34 0.89
N ALA A 76 9.20 11.72 -0.24
CA ALA A 76 8.23 11.26 -1.23
C ALA A 76 7.34 10.16 -0.65
N LEU A 77 6.06 10.18 -1.02
CA LEU A 77 5.14 9.08 -0.74
C LEU A 77 5.57 7.86 -1.57
N THR A 78 5.91 6.76 -0.91
CA THR A 78 6.45 5.57 -1.56
C THR A 78 5.53 4.36 -1.46
N ALA A 79 4.78 4.22 -0.38
CA ALA A 79 3.85 3.12 -0.20
C ALA A 79 2.64 3.47 0.68
N ILE A 80 1.56 2.73 0.48
CA ILE A 80 0.38 2.71 1.36
C ILE A 80 -0.01 1.27 1.70
N ALA A 81 -0.58 1.07 2.89
CA ALA A 81 -1.18 -0.18 3.35
C ALA A 81 -2.67 0.04 3.59
N LEU A 82 -3.50 -0.82 3.00
CA LEU A 82 -4.97 -0.74 3.04
C LEU A 82 -5.50 -1.91 3.86
N GLU A 83 -6.58 -1.68 4.60
CA GLU A 83 -7.23 -2.76 5.34
C GLU A 83 -7.83 -3.84 4.43
N PRO A 84 -7.99 -5.09 4.92
CA PRO A 84 -8.57 -6.18 4.15
C PRO A 84 -10.11 -6.16 4.20
N CYS A 85 -10.73 -5.35 3.34
CA CYS A 85 -12.20 -5.29 3.18
C CYS A 85 -12.62 -5.38 1.69
N GLU A 86 -13.89 -5.66 1.42
CA GLU A 86 -14.45 -5.77 0.06
C GLU A 86 -14.16 -4.52 -0.79
N ASP A 87 -14.31 -3.34 -0.21
CA ASP A 87 -14.01 -2.07 -0.87
C ASP A 87 -12.54 -1.95 -1.29
N THR A 88 -11.60 -2.49 -0.52
CA THR A 88 -10.18 -2.57 -0.90
C THR A 88 -9.99 -3.47 -2.12
N TYR A 89 -10.66 -4.63 -2.18
CA TYR A 89 -10.60 -5.52 -3.34
C TYR A 89 -11.14 -4.84 -4.60
N SER A 90 -12.30 -4.19 -4.50
CA SER A 90 -12.87 -3.44 -5.63
C SER A 90 -12.00 -2.25 -6.05
N LEU A 91 -11.40 -1.54 -5.09
CA LEU A 91 -10.56 -0.37 -5.36
C LEU A 91 -9.24 -0.75 -6.06
N THR A 92 -8.67 -1.90 -5.70
CA THR A 92 -7.33 -2.32 -6.13
C THR A 92 -7.32 -3.41 -7.20
N GLY A 93 -8.48 -3.95 -7.58
CA GLY A 93 -8.59 -5.12 -8.47
C GLY A 93 -7.99 -4.96 -9.87
N ASN A 94 -7.80 -3.73 -10.35
CA ASN A 94 -7.17 -3.43 -11.65
C ASN A 94 -5.69 -3.06 -11.54
N LEU A 95 -5.09 -3.12 -10.35
CA LEU A 95 -3.68 -2.80 -10.15
C LEU A 95 -2.79 -3.99 -10.48
N ASN A 96 -1.58 -3.71 -10.98
CA ASN A 96 -0.59 -4.73 -11.26
C ASN A 96 0.07 -5.22 -9.96
N LEU A 97 0.53 -6.48 -9.95
CA LEU A 97 1.48 -6.96 -8.95
C LEU A 97 2.78 -6.15 -9.04
N ALA A 98 3.30 -5.73 -7.89
CA ALA A 98 4.60 -5.06 -7.82
C ALA A 98 5.72 -6.01 -8.23
N LEU A 99 6.91 -5.46 -8.50
CA LEU A 99 8.09 -6.21 -8.94
C LEU A 99 7.96 -6.90 -10.32
N LYS A 100 6.86 -6.68 -11.03
CA LYS A 100 6.73 -7.08 -12.43
C LYS A 100 7.51 -6.07 -13.29
N LYS A 101 8.50 -6.55 -14.06
CA LYS A 101 9.12 -5.71 -15.10
C LYS A 101 8.02 -5.20 -16.02
N ALA A 102 8.05 -3.90 -16.36
CA ALA A 102 7.27 -3.42 -17.49
C ALA A 102 7.74 -4.22 -18.71
N GLY A 103 6.82 -5.02 -19.27
CA GLY A 103 7.04 -5.73 -20.52
C GLY A 103 6.95 -4.76 -21.69
#